data_AF-A0A2V8U1P8-F1
#
_entry.id   AF-A0A2V8U1P8-F1
#
_cell.length_a   1.000
_cell.length_b   1.000
_cell.length_c   1.000
_cell.angle_alpha   90.00
_cell.angle_beta   90.00
_cell.angle_gamma   90.00
#
_symmetry.space_group_name_H-M   'P 1'
#
loop_
_entity.id
_entity.type
_entity.pdbx_description
1 polymer ?
#
loop_
_entity_poly.entity_id
_entity_poly.type
_entity_poly.pdbx_seq_one_letter_code
_entity_poly.pdbx_strand_id
1 'polypeptide(L)'
;MWTLIGAAALVCAQEKKEPQREKISQKFIEVKYADANRIASLIQTPGVSIRSDDSMHAIIVLGTSETVAALEEMVKKLDVAPPNVELTVYLVSGSSQGAADELPQDLASAAKQLHGLFQYKRYRMLESFVLRGRDGREGNTSGILPGSSSAYDFRYRSATVSGGTPRVVHINGMGLLV
;
A
#
# COMPACT_ATOMS: atom_id res chain seq x y z
N MET A 1 -92.45 -2.22 -21.24
CA MET A 1 -92.08 -1.21 -20.22
C MET A 1 -92.34 -1.89 -18.88
N TRP A 2 -91.40 -2.43 -18.11
CA TRP A 2 -90.04 -2.03 -17.73
C TRP A 2 -89.10 -3.25 -17.51
N THR A 3 -87.80 -2.97 -17.49
CA THR A 3 -86.61 -3.82 -17.28
C THR A 3 -86.41 -4.34 -15.85
N LEU A 4 -85.78 -5.50 -15.67
CA LEU A 4 -85.08 -5.87 -14.43
C LEU A 4 -83.59 -6.12 -14.73
N ILE A 5 -82.76 -5.33 -14.04
CA ILE A 5 -81.30 -5.24 -14.11
C ILE A 5 -80.71 -6.19 -13.04
N GLY A 6 -79.57 -6.80 -13.36
CA GLY A 6 -78.87 -7.76 -12.50
C GLY A 6 -78.12 -7.16 -11.31
N ALA A 7 -77.60 -8.06 -10.47
CA ALA A 7 -76.60 -7.74 -9.45
C ALA A 7 -75.39 -8.67 -9.66
N ALA A 8 -74.39 -8.17 -10.38
CA ALA A 8 -73.06 -8.75 -10.37
C ALA A 8 -72.37 -8.33 -9.07
N ALA A 9 -72.11 -9.29 -8.19
CA ALA A 9 -71.28 -9.06 -7.01
C ALA A 9 -69.84 -8.80 -7.47
N LEU A 10 -69.39 -7.55 -7.37
CA LEU A 10 -67.96 -7.23 -7.41
C LEU A 10 -67.30 -7.83 -6.16
N VAL A 11 -66.63 -8.97 -6.35
CA VAL A 11 -65.56 -9.40 -5.45
C VAL A 11 -64.37 -8.50 -5.75
N CYS A 12 -64.10 -7.54 -4.87
CA CYS A 12 -62.86 -6.77 -4.87
C CYS A 12 -61.68 -7.70 -4.56
N ALA A 13 -61.07 -8.25 -5.61
CA ALA A 13 -59.74 -8.85 -5.53
C ALA A 13 -58.74 -7.72 -5.21
N GLN A 14 -58.38 -7.58 -3.93
CA GLN A 14 -57.25 -6.76 -3.54
C GLN A 14 -55.97 -7.48 -3.94
N GLU A 15 -55.40 -7.07 -5.07
CA GLU A 15 -54.05 -7.41 -5.49
C GLU A 15 -53.06 -6.81 -4.49
N LYS A 16 -52.75 -7.60 -3.47
CA LYS A 16 -51.78 -7.26 -2.43
C LYS A 16 -50.40 -7.35 -3.08
N LYS A 17 -49.89 -6.22 -3.59
CA LYS A 17 -48.45 -6.07 -3.91
C LYS A 17 -47.66 -6.49 -2.68
N GLU A 18 -47.03 -7.65 -2.73
CA GLU A 18 -46.06 -8.05 -1.72
C GLU A 18 -44.98 -6.96 -1.66
N PRO A 19 -44.62 -6.46 -0.45
CA PRO A 19 -43.49 -5.57 -0.33
C PRO A 19 -42.27 -6.34 -0.84
N GLN A 20 -41.63 -5.81 -1.88
CA GLN A 20 -40.40 -6.34 -2.45
C GLN A 20 -39.35 -6.32 -1.34
N ARG A 21 -39.24 -7.43 -0.59
CA ARG A 21 -38.27 -7.57 0.50
C ARG A 21 -36.90 -7.43 -0.15
N GLU A 22 -36.19 -6.37 0.24
CA GLU A 22 -34.80 -6.19 -0.15
C GLU A 22 -34.07 -7.50 0.14
N LYS A 23 -33.48 -8.10 -0.90
CA LYS A 23 -32.79 -9.38 -0.77
C LYS A 23 -31.54 -9.13 0.09
N ILE A 24 -31.62 -9.54 1.35
CA ILE A 24 -30.45 -9.64 2.22
C ILE A 24 -29.58 -10.76 1.65
N SER A 25 -28.33 -10.43 1.39
CA SER A 25 -27.32 -11.32 0.82
C SER A 25 -26.10 -11.34 1.71
N GLN A 26 -25.48 -12.51 1.81
CA GLN A 26 -24.20 -12.71 2.48
C GLN A 26 -23.14 -12.91 1.41
N LYS A 27 -21.98 -12.27 1.57
CA LYS A 27 -20.82 -12.49 0.71
C LYS A 27 -19.54 -12.68 1.51
N PHE A 28 -18.73 -13.62 1.05
CA PHE A 28 -17.37 -13.86 1.52
C PHE A 28 -16.40 -13.14 0.58
N ILE A 29 -15.49 -12.34 1.15
CA ILE A 29 -14.50 -11.55 0.42
C ILE A 29 -13.12 -11.96 0.95
N GLU A 30 -12.28 -12.47 0.07
CA GLU A 30 -10.87 -12.80 0.36
C GLU A 30 -10.02 -11.52 0.35
N VAL A 31 -9.10 -11.40 1.29
CA VAL A 31 -8.16 -10.27 1.45
C VAL A 31 -6.73 -10.79 1.29
N LYS A 32 -5.95 -10.28 0.34
CA LYS A 32 -4.66 -10.85 -0.07
C LYS A 32 -3.44 -10.15 0.52
N TYR A 33 -3.51 -8.84 0.72
CA TYR A 33 -2.33 -8.00 1.02
C TYR A 33 -2.48 -7.24 2.34
N ALA A 34 -3.68 -6.77 2.63
CA ALA A 34 -3.96 -5.99 3.83
C ALA A 34 -4.49 -6.86 4.98
N ASP A 35 -4.46 -6.31 6.20
CA ASP A 35 -5.07 -6.91 7.38
C ASP A 35 -6.61 -6.83 7.28
N ALA A 36 -7.28 -7.98 7.41
CA ALA A 36 -8.72 -8.07 7.20
C ALA A 36 -9.51 -7.30 8.28
N ASN A 37 -9.03 -7.30 9.52
CA ASN A 37 -9.66 -6.57 10.63
C ASN A 37 -9.52 -5.06 10.44
N ARG A 38 -8.36 -4.61 9.96
CA ARG A 38 -8.10 -3.20 9.67
C ARG A 38 -9.01 -2.72 8.54
N ILE A 39 -9.14 -3.48 7.46
CA ILE A 39 -10.10 -3.13 6.39
C ILE A 39 -11.53 -3.09 6.95
N ALA A 40 -11.97 -4.11 7.69
CA ALA A 40 -13.32 -4.16 8.25
C ALA A 40 -13.62 -2.97 9.17
N SER A 41 -12.63 -2.49 9.92
CA SER A 41 -12.76 -1.29 10.76
C SER A 41 -12.99 0.00 9.97
N LEU A 42 -12.50 0.08 8.73
CA LEU A 42 -12.60 1.27 7.87
C LEU A 42 -13.90 1.32 7.07
N ILE A 43 -14.54 0.18 6.83
CA ILE A 43 -15.72 0.05 5.95
C ILE A 43 -17.03 -0.13 6.73
N GLN A 44 -17.02 0.10 8.05
CA GLN A 44 -18.21 -0.04 8.88
C GLN A 44 -19.33 0.88 8.37
N THR A 45 -20.49 0.28 8.10
CA THR A 45 -21.66 0.98 7.58
C THR A 45 -22.89 0.56 8.39
N PRO A 46 -23.75 1.50 8.84
CA PRO A 46 -24.97 1.16 9.56
C PRO A 46 -25.87 0.20 8.76
N GLY A 47 -26.52 -0.75 9.44
CA GLY A 47 -27.43 -1.71 8.81
C GLY A 47 -26.75 -2.86 8.06
N VAL A 48 -25.42 -2.94 8.09
CA VAL A 48 -24.64 -4.05 7.54
C VAL A 48 -23.89 -4.76 8.66
N SER A 49 -23.98 -6.09 8.69
CA SER A 49 -23.17 -6.91 9.60
C SER A 49 -21.88 -7.29 8.88
N ILE A 50 -20.75 -6.81 9.40
CA ILE A 50 -19.40 -7.12 8.88
C ILE A 50 -18.68 -7.94 9.94
N ARG A 51 -18.13 -9.09 9.53
CA ARG A 51 -17.23 -9.91 10.35
C ARG A 51 -15.93 -10.09 9.57
N SER A 52 -14.81 -9.99 10.24
CA SER A 52 -13.50 -10.25 9.66
C SER A 52 -12.78 -11.30 10.47
N ASP A 53 -11.96 -12.08 9.78
CA ASP A 53 -11.02 -13.01 10.39
C ASP A 53 -9.71 -12.89 9.63
N ASP A 54 -8.68 -12.39 10.30
CA ASP A 54 -7.37 -12.18 9.71
C ASP A 54 -6.62 -13.50 9.50
N SER A 55 -6.87 -14.51 10.36
CA SER A 55 -6.27 -15.84 10.20
C SER A 55 -6.80 -16.58 8.97
N MET A 56 -8.06 -16.31 8.61
CA MET A 56 -8.68 -16.81 7.38
C MET A 56 -8.53 -15.85 6.19
N HIS A 57 -7.88 -14.70 6.37
CA HIS A 57 -7.75 -13.66 5.34
C HIS A 57 -9.10 -13.29 4.69
N ALA A 58 -10.12 -13.12 5.52
CA ALA A 58 -11.51 -13.06 5.05
C ALA A 58 -12.34 -11.97 5.71
N ILE A 59 -13.23 -11.37 4.91
CA ILE A 59 -14.30 -10.47 5.37
C ILE A 59 -15.64 -11.04 4.90
N ILE A 60 -16.55 -11.23 5.85
CA ILE A 60 -17.93 -11.66 5.62
C ILE A 60 -18.83 -10.43 5.79
N VAL A 61 -19.58 -10.12 4.73
CA VAL A 61 -20.53 -8.99 4.70
C VAL A 61 -21.95 -9.53 4.55
N LEU A 62 -22.85 -9.05 5.39
CA LEU A 62 -24.28 -9.36 5.35
C LEU A 62 -25.09 -8.07 5.29
N GLY A 63 -25.81 -7.86 4.20
CA GLY A 63 -26.60 -6.66 3.94
C GLY A 63 -27.44 -6.79 2.67
N THR A 64 -28.00 -5.69 2.18
CA THR A 64 -28.67 -5.67 0.87
C THR A 64 -27.69 -5.99 -0.26
N SER A 65 -28.14 -6.55 -1.38
CA SER A 65 -27.27 -6.83 -2.53
C SER A 65 -26.45 -5.63 -3.00
N GLU A 66 -27.03 -4.43 -2.97
CA GLU A 66 -26.35 -3.18 -3.35
C GLU A 66 -25.22 -2.82 -2.38
N THR A 67 -25.48 -2.86 -1.06
CA THR A 67 -24.48 -2.53 -0.05
C THR A 67 -23.33 -3.53 -0.03
N VAL A 68 -23.63 -4.82 -0.22
CA VAL A 68 -22.61 -5.87 -0.33
C VAL A 68 -21.70 -5.64 -1.53
N ALA A 69 -22.25 -5.31 -2.69
CA ALA A 69 -21.47 -5.01 -3.89
C ALA A 69 -20.60 -3.76 -3.72
N ALA A 70 -21.15 -2.70 -3.10
CA ALA A 70 -20.38 -1.48 -2.81
C ALA A 70 -19.21 -1.74 -1.85
N LEU A 71 -19.44 -2.51 -0.78
CA LEU A 71 -18.41 -2.85 0.20
C LEU A 71 -17.33 -3.74 -0.40
N GLU A 72 -17.69 -4.68 -1.27
CA GLU A 72 -16.71 -5.48 -2.01
C GLU A 72 -15.78 -4.60 -2.85
N GLU A 73 -16.31 -3.63 -3.59
CA GLU A 73 -15.49 -2.70 -4.36
C GLU A 73 -14.61 -1.81 -3.47
N MET A 74 -15.08 -1.44 -2.28
CA MET A 74 -14.25 -0.76 -1.29
C MET A 74 -13.12 -1.66 -0.78
N VAL A 75 -13.39 -2.93 -0.45
CA VAL A 75 -12.36 -3.89 -0.04
C VAL A 75 -11.31 -4.05 -1.12
N LYS A 76 -11.71 -4.21 -2.40
CA LYS A 76 -10.77 -4.32 -3.53
C LYS A 76 -9.85 -3.10 -3.69
N LYS A 77 -10.35 -1.90 -3.39
CA LYS A 77 -9.55 -0.66 -3.45
C LYS A 77 -8.54 -0.56 -2.31
N LEU A 78 -8.84 -1.15 -1.16
CA LEU A 78 -7.98 -1.13 0.02
C LEU A 78 -6.98 -2.30 0.04
N ASP A 79 -7.37 -3.45 -0.50
CA ASP A 79 -6.55 -4.65 -0.59
C ASP A 79 -5.64 -4.63 -1.82
N VAL A 80 -4.70 -3.68 -1.82
CA VAL A 80 -3.71 -3.52 -2.89
C VAL A 80 -2.32 -3.91 -2.39
N ALA A 81 -1.53 -4.54 -3.28
CA ALA A 81 -0.16 -4.88 -2.96
C ALA A 81 0.64 -3.61 -2.65
N PRO A 82 1.36 -3.54 -1.52
CA PRO A 82 2.22 -2.41 -1.22
C PRO A 82 3.32 -2.31 -2.29
N PRO A 83 3.71 -1.08 -2.71
CA PRO A 83 4.75 -0.92 -3.70
C PRO A 83 6.09 -1.46 -3.19
N ASN A 84 6.84 -2.05 -4.11
CA ASN A 84 8.23 -2.44 -3.85
C ASN A 84 9.13 -1.22 -4.05
N VAL A 85 10.15 -1.10 -3.20
CA VAL A 85 11.16 -0.04 -3.29
C VAL A 85 12.51 -0.71 -3.47
N GLU A 86 13.22 -0.34 -4.52
CA GLU A 86 14.62 -0.74 -4.72
C GLU A 86 15.50 0.49 -4.47
N LEU A 87 16.45 0.34 -3.56
CA LEU A 87 17.40 1.39 -3.20
C LEU A 87 18.81 0.93 -3.58
N THR A 88 19.45 1.66 -4.47
CA THR A 88 20.87 1.51 -4.76
C THR A 88 21.65 2.49 -3.90
N VAL A 89 22.54 1.97 -3.06
CA VAL A 89 23.39 2.77 -2.19
C VAL A 89 24.83 2.66 -2.66
N TYR A 90 25.53 3.79 -2.65
CA TYR A 90 26.94 3.89 -2.98
C TYR A 90 27.70 4.42 -1.77
N LEU A 91 28.65 3.63 -1.26
CA LEU A 91 29.56 4.07 -0.21
C LEU A 91 30.71 4.79 -0.86
N VAL A 92 30.92 6.04 -0.47
CA VAL A 92 31.92 6.93 -1.06
C VAL A 92 32.85 7.43 0.03
N SER A 93 34.16 7.44 -0.26
CA SER A 93 35.16 8.06 0.60
C SER A 93 35.74 9.31 -0.05
N GLY A 94 35.87 10.37 0.74
CA GLY A 94 36.59 11.59 0.37
C GLY A 94 38.04 11.56 0.85
N SER A 95 38.95 12.10 0.05
CA SER A 95 40.37 12.24 0.38
C SER A 95 40.86 13.65 0.02
N SER A 96 41.71 14.22 0.88
CA SER A 96 42.39 15.50 0.61
C SER A 96 43.57 15.35 -0.35
N GLN A 97 43.91 14.11 -0.73
CA GLN A 97 44.98 13.76 -1.67
C GLN A 97 44.39 13.03 -2.88
N GLY A 98 44.87 13.38 -4.08
CA GLY A 98 44.37 12.85 -5.35
C GLY A 98 43.99 13.96 -6.32
N ALA A 99 43.87 13.60 -7.61
CA ALA A 99 43.63 14.56 -8.70
C ALA A 99 42.30 14.37 -9.43
N ALA A 100 41.70 13.17 -9.39
CA ALA A 100 40.46 12.87 -10.10
C ALA A 100 39.54 11.98 -9.26
N ASP A 101 38.24 12.21 -9.40
CA ASP A 101 37.21 11.37 -8.79
C ASP A 101 37.10 10.02 -9.51
N GLU A 102 36.89 8.97 -8.73
CA GLU A 102 36.62 7.61 -9.20
C GLU A 102 35.20 7.22 -8.78
N LEU A 103 34.23 7.89 -9.41
CA LEU A 103 32.81 7.68 -9.19
C LEU A 103 32.11 7.30 -10.50
N PRO A 104 31.05 6.47 -10.45
CA PRO A 104 30.16 6.26 -11.60
C PRO A 104 29.61 7.57 -12.15
N GLN A 105 29.41 7.65 -13.47
CA GLN A 105 28.94 8.87 -14.14
C GLN A 105 27.58 9.36 -13.61
N ASP A 106 26.73 8.44 -13.18
CA ASP A 106 25.42 8.75 -12.59
C ASP A 106 25.53 9.59 -11.30
N LEU A 107 26.68 9.57 -10.63
CA LEU A 107 26.95 10.33 -9.42
C LEU A 107 27.64 11.68 -9.69
N ALA A 108 27.83 12.09 -10.95
CA ALA A 108 28.58 13.32 -11.27
C ALA A 108 27.96 14.59 -10.67
N SER A 109 26.63 14.68 -10.58
CA SER A 109 25.93 15.79 -9.93
C SER A 109 26.13 15.79 -8.41
N ALA A 110 26.01 14.62 -7.78
CA ALA A 110 26.26 14.42 -6.36
C ALA A 110 27.73 14.73 -5.99
N ALA A 111 28.68 14.32 -6.83
CA ALA A 111 30.10 14.62 -6.66
C ALA A 111 30.36 16.14 -6.61
N LYS A 112 29.73 16.91 -7.51
CA LYS A 112 29.80 18.39 -7.49
C LYS A 112 29.26 18.97 -6.19
N GLN A 113 28.16 18.42 -5.66
CA GLN A 113 27.61 18.84 -4.37
C GLN A 113 28.55 18.50 -3.22
N LEU A 114 29.14 17.30 -3.22
CA LEU A 114 30.11 16.88 -2.21
C LEU A 114 31.36 17.78 -2.21
N HIS A 115 31.92 18.12 -3.37
CA HIS A 115 33.02 19.10 -3.49
C HIS A 115 32.63 20.49 -2.99
N GLY A 116 31.36 20.89 -3.14
CA GLY A 116 30.86 22.17 -2.61
C GLY A 116 30.64 22.18 -1.10
N LEU A 117 30.36 21.02 -0.49
CA LEU A 117 30.07 20.88 0.94
C LEU A 117 31.29 20.50 1.78
N PHE A 118 32.22 19.73 1.22
CA PHE A 118 33.38 19.21 1.93
C PHE A 118 34.68 19.51 1.17
N GLN A 119 35.75 19.81 1.91
CA GLN A 119 37.06 20.20 1.36
C GLN A 119 37.94 19.01 0.94
N TYR A 120 37.33 17.96 0.36
CA TYR A 120 38.07 16.83 -0.20
C TYR A 120 38.43 17.10 -1.66
N LYS A 121 39.62 16.68 -2.08
CA LYS A 121 40.10 16.86 -3.47
C LYS A 121 39.66 15.73 -4.39
N ARG A 122 39.34 14.58 -3.82
CA ARG A 122 38.96 13.36 -4.55
C ARG A 122 37.90 12.59 -3.79
N TYR A 123 36.95 12.03 -4.52
CA TYR A 123 36.02 11.02 -4.07
C TYR A 123 36.24 9.71 -4.80
N ARG A 124 36.16 8.59 -4.09
CA ARG A 124 36.18 7.24 -4.68
C ARG A 124 35.04 6.40 -4.14
N MET A 125 34.47 5.56 -5.00
CA MET A 125 33.51 4.55 -4.60
C MET A 125 34.23 3.40 -3.86
N LEU A 126 33.75 3.08 -2.67
CA LEU A 126 34.23 1.95 -1.88
C LEU A 126 33.44 0.68 -2.19
N GLU A 127 32.11 0.79 -2.16
CA GLU A 127 31.20 -0.32 -2.41
C GLU A 127 29.84 0.19 -2.90
N SER A 128 29.08 -0.69 -3.55
CA SER A 128 27.69 -0.46 -3.91
C SER A 128 26.86 -1.68 -3.60
N PHE A 129 25.67 -1.47 -3.06
CA PHE A 129 24.71 -2.53 -2.79
C PHE A 129 23.28 -2.08 -3.08
N VAL A 130 22.43 -3.07 -3.33
CA VAL A 130 21.01 -2.88 -3.62
C VAL A 130 20.19 -3.45 -2.47
N LEU A 131 19.36 -2.63 -1.85
CA LEU A 131 18.34 -3.07 -0.89
C LEU A 131 16.98 -3.10 -1.56
N ARG A 132 16.27 -4.21 -1.35
CA ARG A 132 14.87 -4.35 -1.76
C ARG A 132 13.98 -4.31 -0.52
N GLY A 133 13.19 -3.26 -0.44
CA GLY A 133 12.22 -3.02 0.61
C GLY A 133 10.78 -3.07 0.10
N ARG A 134 9.85 -2.96 1.05
CA ARG A 134 8.43 -2.73 0.79
C ARG A 134 7.99 -1.48 1.55
N ASP A 135 6.95 -0.85 1.06
CA ASP A 135 6.35 0.32 1.72
C ASP A 135 6.13 0.09 3.22
N GLY A 136 6.62 1.03 4.03
CA GLY A 136 6.49 1.04 5.49
C GLY A 136 7.37 0.04 6.22
N ARG A 137 8.22 -0.74 5.53
CA ARG A 137 9.10 -1.73 6.18
C ARG A 137 10.53 -1.21 6.33
N GLU A 138 11.21 -1.71 7.35
CA GLU A 138 12.64 -1.50 7.56
C GLU A 138 13.47 -2.31 6.56
N GLY A 139 14.72 -1.89 6.38
CA GLY A 139 15.71 -2.64 5.63
C GLY A 139 17.11 -2.37 6.14
N ASN A 140 17.93 -3.41 6.16
CA ASN A 140 19.32 -3.34 6.55
C ASN A 140 20.22 -4.14 5.60
N THR A 141 21.50 -3.81 5.61
CA THR A 141 22.56 -4.61 5.00
C THR A 141 23.87 -4.31 5.71
N SER A 142 24.69 -5.32 5.86
CA SER A 142 25.99 -5.20 6.52
C SER A 142 27.03 -5.99 5.75
N GLY A 143 28.28 -5.53 5.81
CA GLY A 143 29.37 -6.19 5.12
C GLY A 143 30.73 -5.73 5.61
N ILE A 144 31.78 -6.18 4.94
CA ILE A 144 33.15 -5.71 5.15
C ILE A 144 33.54 -4.87 3.95
N LEU A 145 34.04 -3.66 4.20
CA LEU A 145 34.48 -2.76 3.16
C LEU A 145 35.65 -3.37 2.36
N PRO A 146 35.53 -3.47 1.02
CA PRO A 146 36.58 -4.03 0.18
C PRO A 146 37.94 -3.35 0.38
N GLY A 147 38.99 -4.16 0.56
CA GLY A 147 40.35 -3.64 0.79
C GLY A 147 40.59 -3.10 2.20
N SER A 148 39.70 -3.37 3.15
CA SER A 148 39.87 -3.03 4.57
C SER A 148 39.33 -4.13 5.48
N SER A 149 39.57 -4.01 6.79
CA SER A 149 38.94 -4.84 7.82
C SER A 149 37.75 -4.14 8.50
N SER A 150 37.32 -3.00 7.97
CA SER A 150 36.21 -2.22 8.54
C SER A 150 34.87 -2.84 8.12
N ALA A 151 34.03 -3.14 9.10
CA ALA A 151 32.66 -3.55 8.85
C ALA A 151 31.77 -2.32 8.65
N TYR A 152 30.69 -2.47 7.89
CA TYR A 152 29.62 -1.49 7.83
C TYR A 152 28.27 -2.11 8.14
N ASP A 153 27.36 -1.30 8.68
CA ASP A 153 25.94 -1.58 8.83
C ASP A 153 25.16 -0.38 8.27
N PHE A 154 24.43 -0.61 7.19
CA PHE A 154 23.49 0.35 6.63
C PHE A 154 22.08 -0.07 6.97
N ARG A 155 21.27 0.88 7.44
CA ARG A 155 19.88 0.65 7.80
C ARG A 155 18.99 1.83 7.50
N TYR A 156 17.71 1.55 7.29
CA TYR A 156 16.63 2.53 7.34
C TYR A 156 15.44 1.94 8.09
N ARG A 157 14.67 2.80 8.76
CA ARG A 157 13.51 2.40 9.56
C ARG A 157 12.28 2.16 8.70
N SER A 158 12.06 3.01 7.70
CA SER A 158 10.97 2.82 6.74
C SER A 158 11.28 3.49 5.41
N ALA A 159 10.81 2.87 4.32
CA ALA A 159 10.70 3.48 3.01
C ALA A 159 9.21 3.60 2.69
N THR A 160 8.71 4.82 2.44
CA THR A 160 7.30 5.01 2.05
C THR A 160 7.19 5.66 0.69
N VAL A 161 6.20 5.22 -0.11
CA VAL A 161 5.96 5.75 -1.46
C VAL A 161 4.72 6.63 -1.41
N SER A 162 4.85 7.90 -1.78
CA SER A 162 3.69 8.78 -1.86
C SER A 162 2.72 8.29 -2.93
N GLY A 163 1.42 8.31 -2.62
CA GLY A 163 0.36 7.91 -3.56
C GLY A 163 0.07 8.92 -4.67
N GLY A 164 0.67 10.11 -4.62
CA GLY A 164 0.47 11.19 -5.59
C GLY A 164 1.40 11.15 -6.80
N THR A 165 1.19 12.09 -7.73
CA THR A 165 2.09 12.35 -8.87
C THR A 165 2.74 13.72 -8.66
N PRO A 166 4.08 13.82 -8.59
CA PRO A 166 5.06 12.75 -8.74
C PRO A 166 5.09 11.80 -7.54
N ARG A 167 5.41 10.53 -7.80
CA ARG A 167 5.68 9.55 -6.73
C ARG A 167 7.02 9.91 -6.10
N VAL A 168 7.01 10.07 -4.79
CA VAL A 168 8.18 10.42 -3.98
C VAL A 168 8.44 9.28 -3.00
N VAL A 169 9.69 8.84 -2.90
CA VAL A 169 10.12 7.87 -1.91
C VAL A 169 10.67 8.62 -0.69
N HIS A 170 10.04 8.42 0.46
CA HIS A 170 10.51 8.96 1.74
C HIS A 170 11.25 7.87 2.51
N ILE A 171 12.53 8.10 2.79
CA ILE A 171 13.34 7.19 3.62
C ILE A 171 13.51 7.79 5.01
N ASN A 172 13.05 7.09 6.04
CA ASN A 172 13.11 7.54 7.42
C ASN A 172 14.13 6.75 8.25
N GLY A 173 14.81 7.44 9.17
CA GLY A 173 15.75 6.81 10.09
C GLY A 173 16.94 6.16 9.39
N MET A 174 17.41 6.77 8.29
CA MET A 174 18.59 6.31 7.56
C MET A 174 19.83 6.43 8.43
N GLY A 175 20.66 5.39 8.47
CA GLY A 175 21.90 5.38 9.23
C GLY A 175 22.93 4.48 8.56
N LEU A 176 24.18 4.87 8.71
CA LEU A 176 25.36 4.11 8.31
C LEU A 176 26.33 4.09 9.49
N LEU A 177 26.74 2.90 9.91
CA LEU A 177 27.81 2.67 10.87
C LEU A 177 28.99 2.06 10.09
N VAL A 178 30.20 2.57 10.32
CA VAL A 178 31.46 2.14 9.68
C VAL A 178 32.58 2.18 10.72
#